data_AF-A0A2N0P2G1-F1
#
_entry.id   AF-A0A2N0P2G1-F1
#
_cell.length_a   1.000
_cell.length_b   1.000
_cell.length_c   1.000
_cell.angle_alpha   90.00
_cell.angle_beta   90.00
_cell.angle_gamma   90.00
#
_symmetry.space_group_name_H-M   'P 1'
#
loop_
_entity.id
_entity.type
_entity.pdbx_description
1 polymer ?
#
loop_
_entity_poly.entity_id
_entity_poly.type
_entity_poly.pdbx_seq_one_letter_code
_entity_poly.pdbx_strand_id
1 'polypeptide(L)'
;FIDLYYDDFGTFRNVYHSLGGVYVQIGNMPINERMRLKNHFVLGFVPFGGSFDEFIKPFITEMKILEKGKIMNVQGNECVVIASLGDITADLPQGNDLAGVKRHSANRGCRTCNAAKDSLTS
;
A
#
# COMPACT_ATOMS: atom_id res chain seq x y z
N PHE A 1 13.77 -3.33 1.24
CA PHE A 1 12.52 -2.62 0.87
C PHE A 1 11.36 -3.23 1.64
N ILE A 2 10.33 -2.42 1.90
CA ILE A 2 9.08 -2.81 2.57
C ILE A 2 7.96 -2.71 1.55
N ASP A 3 7.27 -3.82 1.29
CA ASP A 3 6.12 -3.86 0.39
C ASP A 3 4.86 -3.60 1.19
N LEU A 4 3.95 -2.80 0.64
CA LEU A 4 2.68 -2.44 1.26
C LEU A 4 1.53 -3.09 0.49
N TYR A 5 0.53 -3.59 1.21
CA TYR A 5 -0.72 -4.09 0.64
C TYR A 5 -1.91 -3.35 1.25
N TYR A 6 -2.83 -2.88 0.41
CA TYR A 6 -4.07 -2.24 0.82
C TYR A 6 -5.28 -2.95 0.23
N ASP A 7 -6.27 -3.29 1.06
CA ASP A 7 -7.44 -4.07 0.67
C ASP A 7 -8.67 -3.64 1.48
N ASP A 8 -9.78 -3.35 0.80
CA ASP A 8 -11.05 -3.09 1.49
C ASP A 8 -11.88 -4.37 1.59
N PHE A 9 -12.23 -4.75 2.81
CA PHE A 9 -13.04 -5.92 3.07
C PHE A 9 -14.30 -5.60 3.88
N GLY A 10 -15.35 -6.39 3.67
CA GLY A 10 -16.54 -6.34 4.51
C GLY A 10 -16.26 -6.98 5.87
N THR A 11 -16.40 -6.23 6.95
CA THR A 11 -16.16 -6.72 8.33
C THR A 11 -17.13 -7.82 8.73
N PHE A 12 -18.36 -7.75 8.24
CA PHE A 12 -19.40 -8.76 8.43
C PHE A 12 -20.15 -8.98 7.12
N ARG A 13 -20.71 -10.18 6.97
CA ARG A 13 -21.41 -10.64 5.75
C ARG A 13 -22.55 -9.73 5.28
N ASN A 14 -23.11 -8.91 6.18
CA ASN A 14 -24.29 -8.07 5.94
C ASN A 14 -24.04 -6.56 6.17
N VAL A 15 -22.79 -6.11 6.27
CA VAL A 15 -22.47 -4.69 6.50
C VAL A 15 -22.11 -4.03 5.17
N TYR A 16 -22.81 -2.96 4.82
CA TYR A 16 -22.61 -2.16 3.60
C TYR A 16 -21.38 -1.24 3.65
N HIS A 17 -20.68 -1.23 4.77
CA HIS A 17 -19.52 -0.38 5.04
C HIS A 17 -18.25 -1.22 4.98
N SER A 18 -17.38 -0.92 4.00
CA SER A 18 -16.06 -1.53 3.91
C SER A 18 -15.13 -0.99 4.99
N LEU A 19 -14.19 -1.85 5.42
CA LEU A 19 -13.06 -1.50 6.25
C LEU A 19 -11.78 -1.73 5.45
N GLY A 20 -10.90 -0.73 5.43
CA GLY A 20 -9.61 -0.85 4.76
C GLY A 20 -8.59 -1.53 5.65
N GLY A 21 -7.93 -2.58 5.18
CA GLY A 21 -6.80 -3.22 5.83
C GLY A 21 -5.48 -2.82 5.16
N VAL A 22 -4.52 -2.37 5.95
CA VAL A 22 -3.17 -2.03 5.47
C VAL A 22 -2.16 -2.97 6.08
N TYR A 23 -1.38 -3.63 5.22
CA TYR A 23 -0.42 -4.65 5.59
C TYR A 23 0.95 -4.33 5.02
N VAL A 24 2.00 -4.81 5.66
CA VAL A 24 3.38 -4.63 5.20
C VAL A 24 4.16 -5.94 5.26
N GLN A 25 5.11 -6.09 4.35
CA GLN A 25 6.01 -7.23 4.26
C GLN A 25 7.44 -6.78 3.99
N ILE A 26 8.42 -7.49 4.56
CA ILE A 26 9.84 -7.25 4.25
C ILE A 26 10.14 -7.90 2.89
N GLY A 27 10.37 -7.08 1.87
CA GLY A 27 10.52 -7.58 0.51
C GLY A 27 11.85 -8.30 0.25
N ASN A 28 12.87 -8.09 1.10
CA ASN A 28 14.16 -8.78 1.02
C ASN A 28 14.13 -10.27 1.44
N MET A 29 12.96 -10.83 1.78
CA MET A 29 12.84 -12.23 2.15
C MET A 29 12.72 -13.15 0.91
N PRO A 30 13.24 -14.39 0.98
CA PRO A 30 12.98 -15.41 -0.05
C PRO A 30 11.47 -15.62 -0.26
N ILE A 31 11.06 -15.99 -1.47
CA ILE A 31 9.63 -16.14 -1.81
C ILE A 31 8.88 -17.08 -0.86
N ASN A 32 9.52 -18.19 -0.47
CA ASN A 32 8.94 -19.15 0.47
C ASN A 32 8.71 -18.57 1.87
N GLU A 33 9.54 -17.61 2.30
CA GLU A 33 9.34 -16.89 3.55
C GLU A 33 8.27 -15.81 3.37
N ARG A 34 8.28 -15.08 2.25
CA ARG A 34 7.24 -14.09 1.94
C ARG A 34 5.85 -14.70 1.92
N MET A 35 5.68 -15.93 1.45
CA MET A 35 4.38 -16.61 1.46
C MET A 35 3.87 -17.02 2.84
N ARG A 36 4.68 -16.92 3.91
CA ARG A 36 4.24 -17.30 5.26
C ARG A 36 3.44 -16.17 5.90
N LEU A 37 2.29 -16.51 6.49
CA LEU A 37 1.43 -15.55 7.20
C LEU A 37 2.16 -14.80 8.31
N LYS A 38 3.08 -15.45 9.03
CA LYS A 38 3.89 -14.83 10.09
C LYS A 38 4.77 -13.65 9.62
N ASN A 39 4.99 -13.56 8.31
CA ASN A 39 5.83 -12.57 7.64
C ASN A 39 4.99 -11.48 6.93
N HIS A 40 3.68 -11.44 7.19
CA HIS A 40 2.78 -10.35 6.82
C HIS A 40 2.36 -9.64 8.10
N PHE A 41 2.66 -8.35 8.19
CA PHE A 41 2.40 -7.55 9.37
C PHE A 41 1.22 -6.61 9.11
N VAL A 42 0.29 -6.53 10.06
CA VAL A 42 -0.80 -5.55 10.00
C VAL A 42 -0.25 -4.20 10.42
N LEU A 43 -0.31 -3.21 9.53
CA LEU A 43 0.01 -1.83 9.87
C LEU A 43 -1.18 -1.17 10.59
N GLY A 44 -2.41 -1.46 10.14
CA GLY A 44 -3.63 -1.00 10.80
C GLY A 44 -4.85 -1.10 9.90
N PHE A 45 -5.94 -0.52 10.38
CA PHE A 45 -7.23 -0.49 9.69
C PHE A 45 -7.72 0.93 9.48
N VAL A 46 -8.23 1.23 8.29
CA VAL A 46 -8.89 2.48 7.93
C VAL A 46 -10.41 2.29 8.11
N PRO A 47 -11.04 2.95 9.11
CA PRO A 47 -12.47 2.81 9.36
C PRO A 47 -13.29 3.32 8.16
N PHE A 48 -14.55 2.89 8.07
CA PHE A 48 -15.47 3.39 7.05
C PHE A 48 -15.55 4.92 7.08
N GLY A 49 -15.42 5.57 5.92
CA GLY A 49 -15.37 7.02 5.79
C GLY A 49 -14.06 7.66 6.24
N GLY A 50 -13.10 6.88 6.72
CA GLY A 50 -11.75 7.33 7.06
C GLY A 50 -10.91 7.60 5.82
N SER A 51 -9.94 8.50 5.95
CA SER A 51 -9.01 8.85 4.88
C SER A 51 -7.77 7.95 4.92
N PHE A 52 -7.53 7.18 3.85
CA PHE A 52 -6.29 6.42 3.69
C PHE A 52 -5.07 7.35 3.71
N ASP A 53 -5.16 8.52 3.07
CA ASP A 53 -4.06 9.50 3.01
C ASP A 53 -3.66 10.00 4.40
N GLU A 54 -4.63 10.24 5.29
CA GLU A 54 -4.36 10.64 6.67
C GLU A 54 -3.78 9.47 7.47
N PHE A 55 -4.32 8.26 7.28
CA PHE A 55 -3.87 7.05 7.94
C PHE A 55 -2.40 6.72 7.61
N ILE A 56 -2.01 6.80 6.34
CA ILE A 56 -0.70 6.32 5.89
C ILE A 56 0.44 7.34 6.13
N LYS A 57 0.09 8.60 6.34
CA LYS A 57 1.05 9.71 6.46
C LYS A 57 2.12 9.52 7.55
N PRO A 58 1.80 9.03 8.78
CA PRO A 58 2.82 8.76 9.79
C PRO A 58 3.80 7.67 9.34
N PHE A 59 3.29 6.60 8.72
CA PHE A 59 4.12 5.51 8.19
C PHE A 59 5.09 6.00 7.12
N ILE A 60 4.62 6.78 6.14
CA ILE A 60 5.48 7.39 5.10
C ILE A 60 6.55 8.30 5.72
N THR A 61 6.20 9.02 6.79
CA THR A 61 7.15 9.89 7.49
C THR A 61 8.30 9.09 8.11
N GLU A 62 7.99 7.98 8.78
CA GLU A 62 9.01 7.06 9.34
C GLU A 62 9.82 6.37 8.23
N MET A 63 9.17 5.95 7.13
CA MET A 63 9.88 5.34 6.00
C MET A 63 10.92 6.29 5.39
N LYS A 64 10.62 7.59 5.27
CA LYS A 64 11.60 8.60 4.80
C LYS A 64 12.80 8.78 5.74
N ILE A 65 12.64 8.46 7.03
CA ILE A 65 13.75 8.44 7.98
C ILE A 65 14.59 7.17 7.74
N LEU A 66 13.95 6.01 7.61
CA LEU A 66 14.63 4.74 7.32
C LEU A 66 15.34 4.75 5.97
N GLU A 67 14.85 5.48 4.97
CA GLU A 67 15.49 5.63 3.66
C GLU A 67 16.87 6.29 3.76
N LYS A 68 17.07 7.16 4.75
CA LYS A 68 18.35 7.83 5.01
C LYS A 68 19.29 7.00 5.90
N GLY A 69 18.79 5.90 6.45
CA GLY A 69 19.46 5.09 7.45
C GLY A 69 19.23 5.59 8.88
N LYS A 70 18.96 4.66 9.79
CA LYS A 70 18.77 4.91 11.22
C LYS A 70 19.55 3.88 12.03
N ILE A 71 20.26 4.31 13.07
CA ILE A 71 20.89 3.38 14.01
C ILE A 71 19.78 2.78 14.88
N MET A 72 19.71 1.45 14.92
CA MET A 72 18.73 0.70 15.70
C MET A 72 19.43 -0.45 16.41
N ASN A 73 18.97 -0.76 17.63
CA ASN A 73 19.38 -1.98 18.32
C ASN A 73 18.61 -3.17 17.73
N VAL A 74 19.33 -4.07 17.07
CA VAL A 74 18.80 -5.31 16.52
C VAL A 74 19.45 -6.47 17.27
N GLN A 75 18.66 -7.14 18.11
CA GLN A 75 19.10 -8.29 18.89
C GLN A 75 20.39 -8.02 19.72
N GLY A 76 20.49 -6.82 20.32
CA GLY A 76 21.64 -6.42 21.13
C GLY A 76 22.77 -5.75 20.37
N ASN A 77 22.71 -5.70 19.04
CA ASN A 77 23.73 -5.06 18.20
C ASN A 77 23.23 -3.72 17.66
N GLU A 78 24.07 -2.68 17.72
CA GLU A 78 23.79 -1.43 17.00
C GLU A 78 24.03 -1.66 15.51
N CYS A 79 22.97 -1.51 14.71
CA CYS A 79 23.02 -1.68 13.27
C CYS A 79 22.46 -0.43 12.59
N VAL A 80 23.07 -0.04 11.47
CA VAL A 80 22.46 0.92 10.56
C VAL A 80 21.39 0.19 9.76
N VAL A 81 20.13 0.52 10.01
CA VAL A 81 18.99 -0.03 9.29
C VAL A 81 18.59 0.95 8.19
N ILE A 82 18.59 0.47 6.96
CA ILE A 82 18.11 1.20 5.79
C ILE A 82 16.92 0.45 5.20
N ALA A 83 15.79 1.14 5.06
CA ALA A 83 14.62 0.59 4.42
C ALA A 83 13.87 1.67 3.64
N SER A 84 13.39 1.32 2.46
CA SER A 84 12.53 2.16 1.63
C SER A 84 11.22 1.45 1.35
N LEU A 85 10.21 2.20 0.94
CA LEU A 85 9.00 1.62 0.35
C LEU A 85 9.39 0.92 -0.97
N GLY A 86 8.92 -0.31 -1.15
CA GLY A 86 9.18 -1.14 -2.33
C GLY A 86 8.04 -1.00 -3.32
N ASP A 87 7.10 -1.93 -3.24
CA ASP A 87 5.87 -1.90 -4.03
C ASP A 87 4.63 -1.60 -3.17
N ILE A 88 3.61 -1.04 -3.80
CA ILE A 88 2.27 -0.88 -3.23
C ILE A 88 1.32 -1.73 -4.06
N THR A 89 0.79 -2.77 -3.43
CA THR A 89 -0.17 -3.68 -4.03
C THR A 89 -1.55 -3.40 -3.46
N ALA A 90 -2.57 -3.48 -4.31
CA ALA A 90 -3.96 -3.35 -3.91
C ALA A 90 -4.83 -4.07 -4.94
N ASP A 91 -6.07 -4.36 -4.58
CA ASP A 91 -7.06 -4.80 -5.55
C ASP A 91 -7.40 -3.68 -6.54
N LEU A 92 -7.98 -4.05 -7.68
CA LEU A 92 -8.07 -3.17 -8.84
C LEU A 92 -8.74 -1.80 -8.56
N PRO A 93 -9.86 -1.71 -7.80
CA PRO A 93 -10.48 -0.41 -7.54
C PRO A 93 -9.58 0.53 -6.71
N GLN A 94 -8.93 0.00 -5.67
CA GLN A 94 -8.09 0.70 -4.72
C GLN A 94 -6.77 1.07 -5.38
N GLY A 95 -6.18 0.14 -6.13
CA GLY A 95 -4.99 0.39 -6.95
C GLY A 95 -5.23 1.51 -7.97
N ASN A 96 -6.41 1.57 -8.58
CA ASN A 96 -6.78 2.69 -9.45
C ASN A 96 -6.85 4.01 -8.69
N ASP A 97 -7.45 4.03 -7.50
CA ASP A 97 -7.53 5.24 -6.68
C ASP A 97 -6.14 5.73 -6.25
N LEU A 98 -5.28 4.81 -5.79
CA LEU A 98 -3.89 5.10 -5.42
C LEU A 98 -3.06 5.62 -6.61
N ALA A 99 -3.27 5.06 -7.81
CA ALA A 99 -2.61 5.52 -9.04
C ALA A 99 -3.19 6.83 -9.60
N GLY A 100 -4.30 7.33 -9.03
CA GLY A 100 -5.03 8.49 -9.54
C GLY A 100 -5.70 8.21 -10.89
N VAL A 101 -6.00 6.94 -11.18
CA VAL A 101 -6.78 6.53 -12.34
C VAL A 101 -8.24 6.91 -12.11
N LYS A 102 -8.81 7.62 -13.07
CA LYS A 102 -10.22 8.02 -13.02
C LYS A 102 -11.11 6.84 -13.40
N ARG A 103 -12.37 6.90 -12.95
CA ARG A 103 -13.40 5.91 -13.27
C ARG A 103 -13.63 5.80 -14.79
N HIS A 104 -14.24 4.69 -15.22
CA HIS A 104 -14.49 4.32 -16.63
C HIS A 104 -15.25 5.36 -17.47
N SER A 105 -15.94 6.31 -16.84
CA SER A 105 -16.64 7.41 -17.50
C SER A 105 -15.72 8.58 -17.91
N ALA A 106 -14.47 8.61 -17.45
CA ALA A 106 -13.55 9.68 -17.77
C ALA A 106 -13.06 9.60 -19.23
N ASN A 107 -12.98 10.75 -19.90
CA ASN A 107 -12.37 10.83 -21.23
C ASN A 107 -10.88 10.46 -21.21
N ARG A 108 -10.18 10.80 -20.13
CA ARG A 108 -8.78 10.41 -19.88
C ARG A 108 -8.70 9.71 -18.54
N GLY A 109 -8.77 8.38 -18.58
CA GLY A 109 -8.82 7.53 -17.38
C GLY A 109 -7.46 7.38 -16.70
N CYS A 110 -6.41 7.14 -17.48
CA CYS A 110 -5.08 6.89 -16.96
C CYS A 110 -4.27 8.18 -16.80
N ARG A 111 -3.71 8.42 -15.61
CA ARG A 111 -2.82 9.56 -15.32
C ARG A 111 -1.51 9.51 -16.10
N THR A 112 -1.03 8.31 -16.44
CA THR A 112 0.26 8.12 -17.11
C THR A 112 0.17 8.27 -18.61
N CYS A 113 -0.72 7.53 -19.29
CA CYS A 113 -0.81 7.59 -20.75
C CYS A 113 -1.58 8.81 -21.26
N ASN A 114 -2.51 9.36 -20.46
CA ASN A 114 -3.35 10.51 -20.77
C ASN A 114 -4.09 10.39 -22.13
N ALA A 115 -4.27 9.16 -22.63
CA ALA A 115 -4.96 8.89 -23.89
C ALA A 115 -6.45 9.21 -23.76
N ALA A 116 -7.03 9.77 -24.83
CA ALA A 116 -8.46 10.02 -24.89
C ALA A 116 -9.21 8.74 -25.22
N LYS A 117 -10.43 8.60 -24.71
CA LYS A 117 -11.29 7.45 -24.99
C LYS A 117 -11.47 7.23 -26.50
N ASP A 118 -11.65 8.32 -27.23
CA ASP A 118 -11.89 8.31 -28.67
C ASP A 118 -10.70 7.76 -29.48
N SER A 119 -9.47 7.92 -28.95
CA SER A 119 -8.26 7.39 -29.59
C SER A 119 -8.07 5.87 -29.46
N LEU A 120 -8.89 5.20 -28.64
CA LEU A 120 -8.79 3.77 -28.34
C LEU A 120 -9.91 2.94 -28.99
N THR A 121 -10.91 3.60 -29.58
CA THR A 121 -12.10 2.97 -30.18
C THR A 121 -12.17 3.15 -31.69
N SER A 122 -11.06 3.57 -32.32
CA SER A 122 -10.93 3.72 -33.78
C SER A 122 -10.61 2.39 -34.46
#